data_AF-A0A923QLM8-F1
#
_entry.id   AF-A0A923QLM8-F1
#
_cell.length_a   1.000
_cell.length_b   1.000
_cell.length_c   1.000
_cell.angle_alpha   90.00
_cell.angle_beta   90.00
_cell.angle_gamma   90.00
#
_symmetry.space_group_name_H-M   'P 1'
#
loop_
_entity.id
_entity.type
_entity.pdbx_description
1 polymer ?
#
loop_
_entity_poly.entity_id
_entity_poly.type
_entity_poly.pdbx_seq_one_letter_code
_entity_poly.pdbx_strand_id
1 'polypeptide(L)'
;MAKEIKQVAYFKIETAGAASKLRELTRLGGDAIEGPWDGEEAITLLPDLDAGATGGAYPDGIRTIIDAYAAGRREEAVAAFEHWLPLINYENRQGGILTAKALMKEGGVVAC
;
A
#
# COMPACT_ATOMS: atom_id res chain seq x y z
N MET A 1 -2.15 -12.36 -19.53
CA MET A 1 -1.93 -10.90 -19.50
C MET A 1 -0.46 -10.52 -19.30
N ALA A 2 0.12 -10.53 -18.10
CA ALA A 2 1.52 -10.05 -17.91
C ALA A 2 2.55 -10.73 -18.82
N LYS A 3 2.40 -12.05 -19.03
CA LYS A 3 3.29 -12.83 -19.91
C LYS A 3 3.08 -12.60 -21.42
N GLU A 4 2.00 -11.93 -21.81
CA GLU A 4 1.52 -11.89 -23.20
C GLU A 4 1.36 -10.47 -23.73
N ILE A 5 1.13 -9.50 -22.84
CA ILE A 5 0.89 -8.10 -23.17
C ILE A 5 2.03 -7.29 -22.58
N LYS A 6 2.95 -6.84 -23.44
CA LYS A 6 4.20 -6.15 -23.06
C LYS A 6 4.02 -5.02 -22.03
N GLN A 7 2.92 -4.28 -22.12
CA GLN A 7 2.68 -3.10 -21.26
C GLN A 7 1.97 -3.44 -19.93
N VAL A 8 1.57 -4.70 -19.72
CA VAL A 8 0.92 -5.13 -18.48
C VAL A 8 1.98 -5.71 -17.56
N ALA A 9 2.56 -4.87 -16.69
CA ALA A 9 3.63 -5.26 -15.77
C ALA A 9 3.37 -4.88 -14.30
N TYR A 10 2.37 -4.01 -14.04
CA TYR A 10 2.04 -3.48 -12.73
C TYR A 10 0.62 -3.85 -12.33
N PHE A 11 0.42 -4.10 -11.04
CA PHE A 11 -0.84 -4.58 -10.48
C PHE A 11 -1.11 -3.88 -9.17
N LYS A 12 -2.24 -3.17 -9.08
CA LYS A 12 -2.78 -2.65 -7.83
C LYS A 12 -3.82 -3.64 -7.31
N ILE A 13 -3.50 -4.39 -6.26
CA ILE A 13 -4.35 -5.46 -5.74
C ILE A 13 -5.10 -4.97 -4.50
N GLU A 14 -6.39 -4.68 -4.68
CA GLU A 14 -7.27 -4.11 -3.63
C GLU A 14 -8.51 -4.99 -3.37
N THR A 15 -8.47 -6.25 -3.80
CA THR A 15 -9.53 -7.21 -3.49
C THR A 15 -9.25 -7.92 -2.18
N ALA A 16 -10.29 -8.33 -1.46
CA ALA A 16 -10.18 -9.14 -0.25
C ALA A 16 -9.17 -10.29 -0.41
N GLY A 17 -8.30 -10.46 0.60
CA GLY A 17 -7.21 -11.43 0.55
C GLY A 17 -6.04 -11.00 -0.35
N ALA A 18 -5.72 -9.70 -0.40
CA ALA A 18 -4.67 -9.12 -1.22
C ALA A 18 -3.32 -9.83 -1.04
N ALA A 19 -2.85 -10.01 0.21
CA ALA A 19 -1.61 -10.72 0.51
C ALA A 19 -1.52 -12.11 -0.14
N SER A 20 -2.56 -12.93 -0.01
CA SER A 20 -2.59 -14.27 -0.64
C SER A 20 -2.55 -14.18 -2.16
N LYS A 21 -3.27 -13.22 -2.73
CA LYS A 21 -3.34 -13.00 -4.18
C LYS A 21 -2.04 -12.44 -4.75
N LEU A 22 -1.35 -11.57 -4.01
CA LEU A 22 -0.03 -11.03 -4.35
C LEU A 22 1.02 -12.15 -4.41
N ARG A 23 1.07 -13.03 -3.39
CA ARG A 23 1.97 -14.21 -3.41
C ARG A 23 1.74 -15.06 -4.66
N GLU A 24 0.49 -15.34 -4.96
CA GLU A 24 0.13 -16.20 -6.09
C GLU A 24 0.38 -15.53 -7.44
N LEU A 25 0.12 -14.22 -7.55
CA LEU A 25 0.42 -13.42 -8.73
C LEU A 25 1.92 -13.47 -9.05
N THR A 26 2.77 -13.18 -8.05
CA THR A 26 4.22 -13.20 -8.21
C THR A 26 4.72 -14.62 -8.54
N ARG A 27 4.19 -15.66 -7.87
CA ARG A 27 4.55 -17.06 -8.15
C ARG A 27 4.22 -17.47 -9.59
N LEU A 28 3.05 -17.09 -10.09
CA LEU A 28 2.59 -17.46 -11.44
C LEU A 28 3.24 -16.60 -12.52
N GLY A 29 3.40 -15.31 -12.28
CA GLY A 29 3.87 -14.33 -13.25
C GLY A 29 5.39 -14.25 -13.36
N GLY A 30 6.13 -14.54 -12.28
CA GLY A 30 7.59 -14.44 -12.23
C GLY A 30 8.06 -13.03 -12.61
N ASP A 31 9.10 -12.97 -13.43
CA ASP A 31 9.71 -11.71 -13.91
C ASP A 31 8.76 -10.80 -14.70
N ALA A 32 7.61 -11.31 -15.13
CA ALA A 32 6.59 -10.49 -15.81
C ALA A 32 5.80 -9.58 -14.83
N ILE A 33 5.96 -9.77 -13.52
CA ILE A 33 5.33 -8.96 -12.48
C ILE A 33 6.38 -7.96 -11.96
N GLU A 34 6.51 -6.83 -12.65
CA GLU A 34 7.48 -5.78 -12.27
C GLU A 34 7.01 -5.00 -11.03
N GLY A 35 5.70 -4.80 -10.87
CA GLY A 35 5.14 -4.04 -9.74
C GLY A 35 3.94 -4.72 -9.10
N PRO A 36 4.15 -5.66 -8.17
CA PRO A 36 3.10 -6.17 -7.29
C PRO A 36 2.83 -5.14 -6.20
N TRP A 37 1.78 -4.33 -6.35
CA TRP A 37 1.42 -3.27 -5.39
C TRP A 37 0.11 -3.59 -4.69
N ASP A 38 -0.01 -3.13 -3.45
CA ASP A 38 -1.28 -3.09 -2.74
C ASP A 38 -2.00 -1.75 -3.00
N GLY A 39 -3.00 -1.46 -2.17
CA GLY A 39 -3.64 -0.17 -2.12
C GLY A 39 -4.47 -0.05 -0.86
N GLU A 40 -5.80 0.11 -1.02
CA GLU A 40 -6.79 0.15 0.07
C GLU A 40 -6.31 0.99 1.27
N GLU A 41 -5.83 2.20 0.97
CA GLU A 41 -5.36 3.19 1.95
C GLU A 41 -4.22 2.69 2.86
N ALA A 42 -3.52 1.62 2.48
CA ALA A 42 -2.53 0.86 3.25
C ALA A 42 -3.08 0.06 4.44
N ILE A 43 -4.39 -0.20 4.52
CA ILE A 43 -5.00 -0.92 5.65
C ILE A 43 -4.46 -2.34 5.83
N THR A 44 -4.00 -2.97 4.74
CA THR A 44 -3.38 -4.31 4.72
C THR A 44 -1.88 -4.28 4.41
N LEU A 45 -1.22 -3.12 4.50
CA LEU A 45 0.14 -2.95 4.00
C LEU A 45 1.15 -3.92 4.60
N LEU A 46 1.15 -4.12 5.93
CA LEU A 46 2.14 -4.98 6.56
C LEU A 46 2.09 -6.46 6.08
N PRO A 47 0.93 -7.15 6.07
CA PRO A 47 0.85 -8.48 5.49
C PRO A 47 1.05 -8.53 3.96
N ASP A 48 0.79 -7.43 3.24
CA ASP A 48 1.03 -7.33 1.80
C ASP A 48 2.53 -7.18 1.47
N LEU A 49 3.27 -6.43 2.28
CA LEU A 49 4.74 -6.38 2.23
C LEU A 49 5.34 -7.77 2.49
N ASP A 50 4.82 -8.50 3.49
CA ASP A 50 5.19 -9.91 3.75
C ASP A 50 4.80 -10.85 2.59
N ALA A 51 3.90 -10.44 1.71
CA ALA A 51 3.53 -11.14 0.48
C ALA A 51 4.36 -10.73 -0.75
N GLY A 52 5.27 -9.76 -0.60
CA GLY A 52 6.13 -9.27 -1.67
C GLY A 52 5.62 -8.01 -2.36
N ALA A 53 4.70 -7.25 -1.75
CA ALA A 53 4.31 -5.95 -2.26
C ALA A 53 5.49 -4.95 -2.27
N THR A 54 5.46 -3.97 -3.18
CA THR A 54 6.54 -2.99 -3.35
C THR A 54 6.10 -1.51 -3.37
N GLY A 55 4.84 -1.18 -3.01
CA GLY A 55 4.34 0.21 -2.95
C GLY A 55 3.01 0.35 -2.19
N GLY A 56 2.63 1.60 -1.82
CA GLY A 56 1.41 1.99 -1.05
C GLY A 56 1.18 3.54 -0.99
N ALA A 57 0.07 4.03 -0.40
CA ALA A 57 -0.39 5.45 -0.38
C ALA A 57 -0.03 6.27 0.91
N TYR A 58 -0.43 7.56 1.06
CA TYR A 58 0.05 8.67 1.98
C TYR A 58 1.56 8.80 2.21
N PRO A 59 2.24 9.72 1.49
CA PRO A 59 3.65 9.54 1.15
C PRO A 59 4.66 9.78 2.28
N ASP A 60 4.32 10.51 3.33
CA ASP A 60 5.26 10.83 4.42
C ASP A 60 5.15 9.80 5.56
N GLY A 61 3.94 9.58 6.07
CA GLY A 61 3.70 8.62 7.15
C GLY A 61 3.89 7.17 6.75
N ILE A 62 3.26 6.71 5.66
CA ILE A 62 3.37 5.31 5.24
C ILE A 62 4.75 4.97 4.67
N ARG A 63 5.46 5.97 4.12
CA ARG A 63 6.83 5.74 3.66
C ARG A 63 7.77 5.34 4.80
N THR A 64 7.53 5.76 6.05
CA THR A 64 8.34 5.28 7.18
C THR A 64 8.21 3.78 7.38
N ILE A 65 7.09 3.18 6.98
CA ILE A 65 6.83 1.73 7.04
C ILE A 65 7.55 1.03 5.89
N ILE A 66 7.35 1.51 4.66
CA ILE A 66 7.91 0.91 3.44
C ILE A 66 9.45 0.98 3.47
N ASP A 67 10.03 2.14 3.80
CA ASP A 67 11.48 2.32 3.82
C ASP A 67 12.14 1.46 4.90
N ALA A 68 11.50 1.30 6.07
CA ALA A 68 11.99 0.40 7.13
C ALA A 68 11.91 -1.07 6.69
N TYR A 69 10.80 -1.48 6.08
CA TYR A 69 10.61 -2.84 5.59
C TYR A 69 11.63 -3.19 4.49
N ALA A 70 11.79 -2.32 3.50
CA ALA A 70 12.71 -2.49 2.38
C ALA A 70 14.17 -2.58 2.84
N ALA A 71 14.52 -1.91 3.94
CA ALA A 71 15.84 -2.00 4.55
C ALA A 71 16.03 -3.20 5.50
N GLY A 72 15.06 -4.11 5.58
CA GLY A 72 15.10 -5.29 6.45
C GLY A 72 14.84 -5.00 7.93
N ARG A 73 14.43 -3.77 8.28
CA ARG A 73 14.17 -3.34 9.67
C ARG A 73 12.71 -3.63 10.04
N ARG A 74 12.37 -4.92 10.12
CA ARG A 74 10.98 -5.39 10.28
C ARG A 74 10.31 -4.85 11.54
N GLU A 75 11.02 -4.75 12.66
CA GLU A 75 10.47 -4.22 13.92
C GLU A 75 10.11 -2.73 13.82
N GLU A 76 10.97 -1.93 13.17
CA GLU A 76 10.68 -0.52 12.90
C GLU A 76 9.46 -0.36 11.98
N ALA A 77 9.33 -1.22 10.97
CA ALA A 77 8.15 -1.24 10.09
C ALA A 77 6.86 -1.56 10.87
N VAL A 78 6.89 -2.51 11.82
CA VAL A 78 5.74 -2.80 12.69
C VAL A 78 5.38 -1.59 13.53
N ALA A 79 6.36 -1.00 14.22
CA ALA A 79 6.13 0.12 15.12
C ALA A 79 5.56 1.33 14.37
N ALA A 80 6.08 1.60 13.17
CA ALA A 80 5.54 2.63 12.29
C ALA A 80 4.12 2.30 11.83
N PHE A 81 3.85 1.06 11.41
CA PHE A 81 2.50 0.65 11.00
C PHE A 81 1.51 0.78 12.15
N GLU A 82 1.85 0.32 13.36
CA GLU A 82 1.03 0.47 14.56
C GLU A 82 0.72 1.94 14.89
N HIS A 83 1.71 2.82 14.77
CA HIS A 83 1.54 4.25 15.00
C HIS A 83 0.52 4.89 14.04
N TRP A 84 0.58 4.55 12.75
CA TRP A 84 -0.27 5.14 11.71
C TRP A 84 -1.59 4.43 11.50
N LEU A 85 -1.73 3.17 11.95
CA LEU A 85 -2.89 2.32 11.71
C LEU A 85 -4.23 2.98 12.11
N PRO A 86 -4.35 3.75 13.21
CA PRO A 86 -5.61 4.42 13.54
C PRO A 86 -6.05 5.42 12.47
N LEU A 87 -5.13 6.20 11.90
CA LEU A 87 -5.45 7.16 10.84
C LEU A 87 -5.79 6.43 9.53
N ILE A 88 -4.99 5.43 9.17
CA ILE A 88 -5.23 4.55 8.02
C ILE A 88 -6.62 3.92 8.11
N ASN A 89 -6.97 3.38 9.27
CA ASN A 89 -8.27 2.76 9.50
C ASN A 89 -9.42 3.77 9.49
N TYR A 90 -9.22 4.98 10.04
CA TYR A 90 -10.23 6.02 9.98
C TYR A 90 -10.50 6.47 8.55
N GLU A 91 -9.46 6.59 7.73
CA GLU A 91 -9.61 6.87 6.31
C GLU A 91 -10.36 5.75 5.59
N ASN A 92 -9.89 4.50 5.71
CA ASN A 92 -10.50 3.36 5.02
C ASN A 92 -11.97 3.13 5.44
N ARG A 93 -12.33 3.37 6.71
CA ARG A 93 -13.66 3.00 7.24
C ARG A 93 -14.63 4.16 7.43
N GLN A 94 -14.17 5.39 7.55
CA GLN A 94 -15.01 6.54 7.93
C GLN A 94 -14.88 7.71 6.95
N GLY A 95 -13.69 8.31 6.86
CA GLY A 95 -13.50 9.52 6.06
C GLY A 95 -13.45 9.26 4.56
N GLY A 96 -13.04 8.06 4.15
CA GLY A 96 -12.96 7.61 2.77
C GLY A 96 -12.19 8.58 1.88
N ILE A 97 -12.69 8.74 0.65
CA ILE A 97 -12.13 9.59 -0.41
C ILE A 97 -11.91 11.04 0.05
N LEU A 98 -12.70 11.54 1.01
CA LEU A 98 -12.62 12.94 1.45
C LEU A 98 -11.55 13.18 2.53
N THR A 99 -10.97 12.15 3.13
CA THR A 99 -9.97 12.28 4.21
C THR A 99 -8.78 13.14 3.76
N ALA A 100 -8.16 12.81 2.63
CA ALA A 100 -7.07 13.61 2.07
C ALA A 100 -7.46 15.08 1.87
N LYS A 101 -8.65 15.36 1.32
CA LYS A 101 -9.13 16.73 1.10
C LYS A 101 -9.40 17.47 2.41
N ALA A 102 -9.93 16.78 3.42
CA ALA A 102 -10.18 17.36 4.73
C ALA A 102 -8.85 17.78 5.39
N LEU A 103 -7.84 16.91 5.38
CA LEU A 103 -6.50 17.21 5.89
C LEU A 103 -5.84 18.35 5.12
N MET A 104 -5.89 18.33 3.79
CA MET A 104 -5.34 19.40 2.95
C MET A 104 -6.02 20.74 3.18
N LYS A 105 -7.34 20.76 3.39
CA LYS A 105 -8.09 21.99 3.68
C LYS A 105 -7.71 22.57 5.04
N GLU A 106 -7.68 21.72 6.08
CA GLU A 106 -7.29 22.15 7.43
C GLU A 106 -5.84 22.67 7.45
N GLY A 107 -4.94 22.04 6.70
CA GLY A 107 -3.56 22.48 6.52
C GLY A 107 -3.36 23.67 5.56
N GLY A 108 -4.43 24.25 5.00
CA GLY A 108 -4.34 25.39 4.09
C GLY A 108 -3.72 25.10 2.72
N VAL A 109 -3.59 23.83 2.32
CA VAL A 109 -3.02 23.41 1.02
C VAL A 109 -4.00 23.63 -0.12
N VAL A 110 -5.29 23.42 0.13
CA VAL A 110 -6.37 23.61 -0.85
C VAL A 110 -7.47 24.49 -0.29
N ALA A 111 -8.09 25.29 -1.16
CA ALA A 111 -9.28 26.08 -0.86
C ALA A 111 -10.53 25.46 -1.50
N CYS A 112 -11.71 25.90 -1.05
CA CYS A 112 -13.00 25.54 -1.65
C CYS A 112 -13.29 26.38 -2.89
#